data_AF-A0A2M7RWJ3-F1
#
_entry.id   AF-A0A2M7RWJ3-F1
#
_cell.length_a   1.000
_cell.length_b   1.000
_cell.length_c   1.000
_cell.angle_alpha   90.00
_cell.angle_beta   90.00
_cell.angle_gamma   90.00
#
_symmetry.space_group_name_H-M   'P 1'
#
loop_
_entity.id
_entity.type
_entity.pdbx_description
1 polymer ?
#
loop_
_entity_poly.entity_id
_entity_poly.type
_entity_poly.pdbx_seq_one_letter_code
_entity_poly.pdbx_strand_id
1 'polypeptide(L)'
;RVRDKEKNINIKQNPLMSIGETFSSPIGSLYANLFLIQDYNLDDMIQYLSNNMDQPIQIIDFELQNEDNQISLSWHLTTKEKESIINSMKSKKNKKSLVELQDVIKH
;
A
#
# COMPACT_ATOMS: atom_id res chain seq x y z
N ARG A 1 5.38 -18.83 -6.41
CA ARG A 1 4.66 -18.68 -5.12
C ARG A 1 3.17 -18.75 -5.42
N VAL A 2 2.45 -19.74 -4.89
CA VAL A 2 0.97 -19.78 -4.98
C VAL A 2 0.43 -18.93 -3.83
N ARG A 3 -0.29 -17.85 -4.15
CA ARG A 3 -0.98 -17.02 -3.14
C ARG A 3 -2.37 -17.61 -2.92
N ASP A 4 -2.60 -18.18 -1.75
CA ASP A 4 -3.90 -18.76 -1.34
C ASP A 4 -4.62 -17.78 -0.40
N LYS A 5 -5.36 -16.81 -1.01
CA LYS A 5 -6.39 -15.87 -0.45
C LYS A 5 -6.05 -14.99 0.78
N GLU A 6 -6.59 -13.78 0.97
CA GLU A 6 -7.56 -12.95 0.24
C GLU A 6 -7.18 -11.46 0.49
N LYS A 7 -6.82 -10.70 -0.57
CA LYS A 7 -6.81 -9.23 -0.49
C LYS A 7 -8.22 -8.77 -0.88
N ASN A 8 -9.17 -8.87 0.05
CA ASN A 8 -10.55 -8.43 -0.17
C ASN A 8 -10.62 -6.92 -0.19
N ILE A 9 -10.18 -6.34 -1.29
CA ILE A 9 -10.52 -4.99 -1.67
C ILE A 9 -11.74 -5.15 -2.59
N ASN A 10 -12.93 -4.78 -2.11
CA ASN A 10 -14.11 -4.69 -2.98
C ASN A 10 -13.90 -3.50 -3.93
N ILE A 11 -13.23 -3.73 -5.07
CA ILE A 11 -12.92 -2.69 -6.06
C ILE A 11 -13.91 -2.83 -7.21
N LYS A 12 -14.74 -1.79 -7.40
CA LYS A 12 -15.48 -1.62 -8.66
C LYS A 12 -14.46 -1.48 -9.78
N GLN A 13 -14.47 -2.41 -10.74
CA GLN A 13 -13.57 -2.41 -11.89
C GLN A 13 -13.75 -1.11 -12.67
N ASN A 14 -12.76 -0.21 -12.58
CA ASN A 14 -12.65 0.96 -13.44
C ASN A 14 -11.50 0.74 -14.43
N PRO A 15 -11.58 1.30 -15.65
CA PRO A 15 -10.52 1.19 -16.63
C PRO A 15 -9.19 1.73 -16.05
N LEU A 16 -8.12 0.99 -16.30
CA LEU A 16 -6.75 1.32 -15.91
C LEU A 16 -6.34 2.62 -16.63
N MET A 17 -6.25 3.72 -15.88
CA MET A 17 -5.71 5.00 -16.38
C MET A 17 -4.23 5.12 -16.00
N SER A 18 -3.44 5.82 -16.83
CA SER A 18 -2.07 6.17 -16.49
C SER A 18 -2.03 7.04 -15.23
N ILE A 19 -0.93 7.00 -14.47
CA ILE A 19 -0.74 7.84 -13.28
C ILE A 19 -0.92 9.34 -13.63
N GLY A 20 -0.43 9.76 -14.80
CA GLY A 20 -0.57 11.15 -15.28
C GLY A 20 -2.02 11.55 -15.57
N GLU A 21 -2.79 10.66 -16.17
CA GLU A 21 -4.22 10.88 -16.47
C GLU A 21 -5.05 10.85 -15.18
N THR A 22 -4.67 9.94 -14.27
CA THR A 22 -5.21 9.80 -12.94
C THR A 22 -5.14 11.15 -12.24
N PHE A 23 -3.99 11.82 -12.14
CA PHE A 23 -3.85 13.16 -11.52
C PHE A 23 -4.81 14.25 -12.03
N SER A 24 -5.30 14.16 -13.27
CA SER A 24 -6.25 15.12 -13.86
C SER A 24 -7.73 14.73 -13.69
N SER A 25 -8.02 13.55 -13.16
CA SER A 25 -9.37 12.97 -13.07
C SER A 25 -10.07 13.30 -11.73
N PRO A 26 -11.43 13.30 -11.70
CA PRO A 26 -12.17 13.51 -10.47
C PRO A 26 -11.82 12.47 -9.40
N ILE A 27 -11.80 12.93 -8.15
CA ILE A 27 -11.13 12.31 -7.00
C ILE A 27 -11.43 10.79 -6.84
N GLY A 28 -12.64 10.32 -7.16
CA GLY A 28 -13.07 8.92 -6.99
C GLY A 28 -12.33 7.84 -7.81
N SER A 29 -11.87 8.14 -9.03
CA SER A 29 -11.11 7.17 -9.85
C SER A 29 -9.62 7.08 -9.46
N LEU A 30 -9.12 8.07 -8.73
CA LEU A 30 -7.73 8.11 -8.23
C LEU A 30 -7.43 6.95 -7.29
N TYR A 31 -8.33 6.74 -6.32
CA TYR A 31 -8.12 5.83 -5.21
C TYR A 31 -7.86 4.40 -5.67
N ALA A 32 -8.76 3.84 -6.47
CA ALA A 32 -8.69 2.45 -6.89
C ALA A 32 -7.47 2.20 -7.79
N ASN A 33 -7.23 3.09 -8.76
CA ASN A 33 -6.16 2.91 -9.74
C ASN A 33 -4.78 3.07 -9.10
N LEU A 34 -4.60 4.01 -8.18
CA LEU A 34 -3.31 4.27 -7.56
C LEU A 34 -2.81 3.09 -6.70
N PHE A 35 -3.66 2.49 -5.86
CA PHE A 35 -3.26 1.34 -5.05
C PHE A 35 -2.96 0.11 -5.91
N LEU A 36 -3.78 -0.15 -6.93
CA LEU A 36 -3.55 -1.25 -7.87
C LEU A 36 -2.21 -1.11 -8.61
N ILE A 37 -1.89 0.09 -9.08
CA ILE A 37 -0.63 0.36 -9.76
C ILE A 37 0.55 0.27 -8.79
N GLN A 38 0.42 0.77 -7.56
CA GLN A 38 1.45 0.64 -6.54
C GLN A 38 1.75 -0.81 -6.20
N ASP A 39 0.71 -1.63 -5.98
CA ASP A 39 0.86 -3.06 -5.71
C ASP A 39 1.55 -3.78 -6.87
N TYR A 40 1.09 -3.52 -8.10
CA TYR A 40 1.66 -4.12 -9.31
C TYR A 40 3.14 -3.77 -9.49
N ASN A 41 3.48 -2.47 -9.40
CA ASN A 41 4.86 -2.02 -9.54
C ASN A 41 5.77 -2.54 -8.43
N LEU A 42 5.25 -2.64 -7.20
CA LEU A 42 6.01 -3.17 -6.07
C LEU A 42 6.25 -4.67 -6.23
N ASP A 43 5.25 -5.44 -6.63
CA ASP A 43 5.39 -6.87 -6.92
C ASP A 43 6.44 -7.12 -8.02
N ASP A 44 6.39 -6.36 -9.11
CA ASP A 44 7.38 -6.43 -10.20
C ASP A 44 8.79 -6.08 -9.71
N MET A 45 8.92 -5.03 -8.89
CA MET A 45 10.22 -4.60 -8.33
C MET A 45 10.79 -5.64 -7.36
N ILE A 46 9.95 -6.23 -6.49
CA ILE A 46 10.37 -7.30 -5.58
C ILE A 46 10.78 -8.55 -6.36
N GLN A 47 10.07 -8.90 -7.44
CA GLN A 47 10.44 -10.01 -8.30
C GLN A 47 11.80 -9.76 -8.96
N TYR A 48 12.03 -8.56 -9.48
CA TYR A 48 13.32 -8.17 -10.04
C TYR A 48 14.43 -8.26 -9.00
N LEU A 49 14.24 -7.69 -7.81
CA LEU A 49 15.23 -7.73 -6.73
C LEU A 49 15.52 -9.16 -6.28
N SER A 50 14.49 -9.99 -6.14
CA SER A 50 14.62 -11.40 -5.71
C SER A 50 15.41 -12.25 -6.71
N ASN A 51 15.38 -11.90 -7.99
CA ASN A 51 16.14 -12.61 -9.02
C ASN A 51 17.61 -12.16 -9.12
N ASN A 52 17.94 -10.98 -8.59
CA ASN A 52 19.26 -10.36 -8.74
C ASN A 52 20.03 -10.19 -7.42
N MET A 53 19.44 -10.54 -6.27
CA MET A 53 20.11 -10.51 -4.98
C MET A 53 20.37 -11.92 -4.43
N ASP A 54 21.60 -12.17 -4.01
CA ASP A 54 22.01 -13.40 -3.33
C ASP A 54 21.54 -13.46 -1.87
N GLN A 55 21.12 -12.32 -1.30
CA GLN A 55 20.68 -12.19 0.09
C GLN A 55 19.14 -12.23 0.20
N PRO A 56 18.59 -12.78 1.30
CA PRO A 56 17.15 -12.83 1.50
C PRO A 56 16.57 -11.43 1.68
N ILE A 57 15.52 -11.13 0.92
CA ILE A 57 14.77 -9.88 1.02
C ILE A 57 13.65 -10.07 2.06
N GLN A 58 13.66 -9.23 3.10
CA GLN A 58 12.60 -9.16 4.09
C GLN A 58 11.65 -8.01 3.76
N ILE A 59 10.36 -8.31 3.67
CA ILE A 59 9.29 -7.32 3.41
C ILE A 59 8.49 -7.14 4.69
N ILE A 60 8.31 -5.89 5.11
CA ILE A 60 7.58 -5.52 6.32
C ILE A 60 6.44 -4.59 5.92
N ASP A 61 5.21 -5.10 5.99
CA ASP A 61 4.03 -4.39 5.52
C ASP A 61 3.40 -3.52 6.61
N PHE A 62 3.09 -2.28 6.26
CA PHE A 62 2.26 -1.38 7.08
C PHE A 62 0.92 -1.18 6.38
N GLU A 63 -0.16 -1.39 7.12
CA GLU A 63 -1.51 -1.34 6.57
C GLU A 63 -2.27 -0.12 7.06
N LEU A 64 -2.87 0.56 6.10
CA LEU A 64 -3.78 1.66 6.35
C LEU A 64 -5.17 1.08 6.67
N GLN A 65 -5.49 0.92 7.95
CA GLN A 65 -6.83 0.47 8.37
C GLN A 65 -7.86 1.55 8.02
N ASN A 66 -8.71 1.25 7.05
CA ASN A 66 -9.87 2.07 6.67
C ASN A 66 -11.13 1.29 6.98
N GLU A 67 -11.74 1.51 8.14
CA GLU A 67 -13.03 0.91 8.43
C GLU A 67 -14.17 1.60 7.68
N ASP A 68 -14.08 2.90 7.35
CA ASP A 68 -15.19 3.58 6.63
C ASP A 68 -14.80 4.81 5.77
N ASN A 69 -13.54 5.25 5.75
CA ASN A 69 -13.13 6.42 4.95
C ASN A 69 -12.00 6.01 4.00
N GLN A 70 -12.26 5.93 2.71
CA GLN A 70 -11.21 5.78 1.70
C GLN A 70 -10.24 6.96 1.81
N ILE A 71 -9.07 6.73 2.38
CA ILE A 71 -7.98 7.72 2.37
C ILE A 71 -7.43 7.78 0.95
N SER A 72 -7.43 8.97 0.38
CA SER A 72 -6.73 9.25 -0.86
C SER A 72 -5.28 9.38 -0.48
N LEU A 73 -4.42 8.42 -0.80
CA LEU A 73 -2.97 8.66 -0.75
C LEU A 73 -2.51 9.55 -1.91
N SER A 74 -3.34 10.52 -2.30
CA SER A 74 -2.89 11.63 -3.13
C SER A 74 -1.92 12.50 -2.34
N TRP A 75 -0.99 13.15 -3.02
CA TRP A 75 -0.06 14.09 -2.40
C TRP A 75 -0.77 15.24 -1.65
N HIS A 76 -2.03 15.52 -2.01
CA HIS A 76 -2.87 16.51 -1.35
C HIS A 76 -3.76 15.89 -0.27
N LEU A 77 -3.14 15.43 0.82
CA LEU A 77 -3.85 14.85 1.95
C LEU A 77 -4.63 15.92 2.72
N THR A 78 -5.93 15.67 2.91
CA THR A 78 -6.75 16.43 3.86
C THR A 78 -6.30 16.16 5.30
N THR A 79 -6.68 17.05 6.23
CA THR A 79 -6.37 16.85 7.66
C THR A 79 -6.92 15.53 8.20
N LYS A 80 -8.15 15.16 7.81
CA LYS A 80 -8.79 13.90 8.23
C LYS A 80 -8.02 12.68 7.74
N GLU A 81 -7.50 12.72 6.51
CA GLU A 81 -6.69 11.64 5.94
C GLU A 81 -5.34 11.49 6.67
N LYS A 82 -4.68 12.62 6.97
CA LYS A 82 -3.44 12.62 7.77
C LYS A 82 -3.66 12.00 9.16
N GLU A 83 -4.72 12.40 9.85
CA GLU A 83 -5.07 11.84 11.16
C GLU A 83 -5.34 10.34 11.08
N SER A 84 -6.04 9.90 10.03
CA SER A 84 -6.33 8.48 9.84
C SER A 84 -5.07 7.66 9.56
N ILE A 85 -4.11 8.18 8.78
CA ILE A 85 -2.78 7.57 8.60
C ILE A 85 -2.08 7.41 9.96
N ILE A 86 -2.03 8.48 10.77
CA ILE A 86 -1.37 8.44 12.09
C ILE A 86 -2.06 7.43 13.02
N ASN A 87 -3.40 7.37 12.99
CA ASN A 87 -4.14 6.43 13.81
C ASN A 87 -3.96 4.97 13.36
N SER A 88 -3.81 4.72 12.06
CA SER A 88 -3.55 3.38 11.53
C SER A 88 -2.26 2.76 12.10
N MET A 89 -1.24 3.58 12.41
CA MET A 89 0.00 3.13 13.06
C MET A 89 -0.22 2.54 14.46
N LYS A 90 -1.34 2.88 15.11
CA LYS A 90 -1.69 2.36 16.44
C LYS A 90 -2.36 0.98 16.37
N SER A 91 -2.70 0.50 15.17
CA SER A 91 -3.30 -0.81 14.98
C SER A 91 -2.39 -1.92 15.49
N LYS A 92 -2.99 -3.04 15.93
CA LYS A 92 -2.23 -4.20 16.40
C LYS A 92 -1.26 -4.73 15.34
N LYS A 93 -1.66 -4.66 14.07
CA LYS A 93 -0.86 -5.13 12.94
C LYS A 93 0.35 -4.21 12.69
N ASN A 94 0.15 -2.90 12.60
CA ASN A 94 1.26 -1.97 12.39
C ASN A 94 2.20 -1.89 13.60
N LYS A 95 1.71 -2.10 14.82
CA LYS A 95 2.57 -2.27 16.00
C LYS A 95 3.48 -3.49 15.87
N LYS A 96 2.96 -4.61 15.35
CA LYS A 96 3.76 -5.83 15.10
C LYS A 96 4.80 -5.56 14.01
N SER A 97 4.40 -4.96 12.89
CA SER A 97 5.32 -4.58 11.80
C SER A 97 6.40 -3.62 12.26
N LEU A 98 6.08 -2.68 13.17
CA LEU A 98 7.06 -1.76 13.76
C LEU A 98 8.09 -2.50 14.63
N VAL A 99 7.67 -3.49 15.40
CA VAL A 99 8.59 -4.32 16.18
C VAL A 99 9.50 -5.12 15.24
N GLU A 100 8.95 -5.74 14.21
CA GLU A 100 9.74 -6.46 13.19
C GLU A 100 10.77 -5.53 12.53
N LEU A 101 10.40 -4.30 12.20
CA LEU A 101 11.32 -3.29 11.64
C LEU A 101 12.44 -2.92 12.62
N GLN A 102 12.11 -2.72 13.90
CA GLN A 102 13.10 -2.41 14.92
C GLN A 102 14.11 -3.52 15.13
N ASP A 103 13.68 -4.78 15.02
CA ASP A 103 14.56 -5.93 15.17
C ASP A 103 15.56 -6.03 14.01
N VAL A 104 15.12 -5.71 12.78
CA VAL A 104 15.99 -5.68 11.59
C VAL A 104 17.02 -4.55 11.66
N ILE A 105 16.64 -3.34 12.09
CA ILE A 105 17.55 -2.17 12.11
C ILE A 105 18.62 -2.26 13.20
N LYS A 106 18.37 -3.03 14.27
CA LYS A 106 19.33 -3.18 15.40
C LYS A 106 20.46 -4.17 15.11
N HIS A 107 20.36 -4.94 14.03
CA HIS A 107 21.39 -5.87 13.56
C HIS A 107 22.13 -5.26 12.37
#